data_AF-A0A5N8YEV6-F1
#
_entry.id   AF-A0A5N8YEV6-F1
#
_cell.length_a   1.000
_cell.length_b   1.000
_cell.length_c   1.000
_cell.angle_alpha   90.00
_cell.angle_beta   90.00
_cell.angle_gamma   90.00
#
_symmetry.space_group_name_H-M   'P 1'
#
loop_
_entity.id
_entity.type
_entity.pdbx_description
1 polymer ?
#
loop_
_entity_poly.entity_id
_entity_poly.type
_entity_poly.pdbx_seq_one_letter_code
_entity_poly.pdbx_strand_id
1 'polypeptide(L)'
;MTLLLNRSDVQSLLSMPKAIDVLQAAFAELDAGSAEMPDRTVIVDPSVGGWIAYMPAYLKSGGALGVKAVTVYKGNPAEFGLPTTV
;
A
#
# COMPACT_ATOMS: atom_id res chain seq x y z
N MET A 1 -3.39 22.38 -2.52
CA MET A 1 -4.71 21.72 -2.69
C MET A 1 -4.45 20.25 -3.00
N THR A 2 -5.14 19.34 -2.32
CA THR A 2 -4.89 17.88 -2.42
C THR A 2 -5.75 17.27 -3.52
N LEU A 3 -5.17 16.42 -4.37
CA LEU A 3 -5.90 15.63 -5.36
C LEU A 3 -6.43 14.35 -4.70
N LEU A 4 -7.74 14.09 -4.86
CA LEU A 4 -8.37 12.86 -4.39
C LEU A 4 -8.63 11.95 -5.59
N LEU A 5 -8.14 10.71 -5.50
CA LEU A 5 -8.36 9.67 -6.52
C LEU A 5 -9.14 8.52 -5.88
N ASN A 6 -10.24 8.13 -6.51
CA ASN A 6 -11.02 6.96 -6.12
C ASN A 6 -10.48 5.68 -6.79
N ARG A 7 -11.13 4.54 -6.50
CA ARG A 7 -10.77 3.23 -7.08
C ARG A 7 -10.75 3.23 -8.61
N SER A 8 -11.79 3.77 -9.26
CA SER A 8 -11.88 3.80 -10.72
C SER A 8 -10.82 4.69 -11.34
N ASP A 9 -10.48 5.82 -10.70
CA ASP A 9 -9.41 6.70 -11.18
C ASP A 9 -8.08 5.94 -11.19
N VAL A 10 -7.74 5.26 -10.08
CA VAL A 10 -6.51 4.46 -9.98
C VAL A 10 -6.48 3.33 -11.01
N GLN A 11 -7.59 2.60 -11.18
CA GLN A 11 -7.69 1.52 -12.17
C GLN A 11 -7.47 2.01 -13.61
N SER A 12 -7.93 3.23 -13.93
CA SER A 12 -7.73 3.82 -15.27
C SER A 12 -6.30 4.31 -15.52
N LEU A 13 -5.56 4.67 -14.46
CA LEU A 13 -4.24 5.32 -14.55
C LEU A 13 -3.06 4.33 -14.45
N LEU A 14 -3.26 3.18 -13.80
CA LEU A 14 -2.22 2.19 -13.51
C LEU A 14 -2.59 0.81 -14.04
N SER A 15 -2.22 0.55 -15.30
CA SER A 15 -2.32 -0.77 -15.91
C SER A 15 -1.27 -1.74 -15.35
N MET A 16 -1.48 -3.04 -15.51
CA MET A 16 -0.52 -4.04 -15.03
C MET A 16 0.88 -3.93 -15.64
N PRO A 17 1.06 -3.73 -16.97
CA PRO A 17 2.39 -3.53 -17.53
C PRO A 17 3.11 -2.34 -16.89
N LYS A 18 2.41 -1.22 -16.71
CA LYS A 18 2.97 -0.03 -16.06
C LYS A 18 3.31 -0.28 -14.60
N ALA A 19 2.50 -1.05 -13.88
CA ALA A 19 2.79 -1.43 -12.50
C ALA A 19 4.07 -2.27 -12.38
N ILE A 20 4.31 -3.18 -13.34
CA ILE A 20 5.54 -3.99 -13.39
C ILE A 20 6.76 -3.08 -13.59
N ASP A 21 6.72 -2.17 -14.55
CA ASP A 21 7.83 -1.23 -14.83
C ASP A 21 8.17 -0.37 -13.60
N VAL A 22 7.13 0.17 -12.94
CA VAL A 22 7.28 0.97 -11.72
C VAL A 22 7.88 0.17 -10.58
N LEU A 23 7.40 -1.07 -10.35
CA LEU A 23 7.93 -1.92 -9.29
C LEU A 23 9.38 -2.34 -9.56
N GLN A 24 9.74 -2.64 -10.81
CA GLN A 24 11.12 -2.97 -11.16
C GLN A 24 12.09 -1.84 -10.77
N ALA A 25 11.75 -0.59 -11.11
CA ALA A 25 12.56 0.56 -10.73
C ALA A 25 12.62 0.77 -9.21
N ALA A 26 11.49 0.63 -8.51
CA ALA A 26 11.42 0.75 -7.06
C ALA A 26 12.29 -0.29 -6.33
N PHE A 27 12.27 -1.55 -6.78
CA PHE A 27 13.10 -2.61 -6.22
C PHE A 27 14.59 -2.41 -6.53
N ALA A 28 14.94 -1.91 -7.72
CA ALA A 28 16.33 -1.54 -8.02
C ALA A 28 16.84 -0.42 -7.10
N GLU A 29 16.00 0.59 -6.79
CA GLU A 29 16.36 1.66 -5.85
C GLU A 29 16.50 1.16 -4.41
N LEU A 30 15.66 0.20 -4.01
CA LEU A 30 15.76 -0.47 -2.71
C LEU A 30 17.07 -1.27 -2.59
N ASP A 31 17.41 -2.06 -3.61
CA ASP A 31 18.64 -2.85 -3.66
C ASP A 31 19.89 -1.96 -3.63
N ALA A 32 19.85 -0.83 -4.34
CA ALA A 32 20.91 0.18 -4.31
C ALA A 32 21.04 0.94 -2.97
N GLY A 33 20.12 0.72 -2.01
CA GLY A 33 20.14 1.36 -0.69
C GLY A 33 19.76 2.84 -0.68
N SER A 34 19.22 3.36 -1.78
CA SER A 34 18.81 4.77 -1.89
C SER A 34 17.36 5.03 -1.46
N ALA A 35 16.53 3.99 -1.39
CA ALA A 35 15.17 4.08 -0.84
C ALA A 35 15.19 4.18 0.69
N GLU A 36 14.32 5.01 1.26
CA GLU A 36 14.03 5.00 2.70
C GLU A 36 12.71 4.27 2.93
N MET A 37 12.80 3.04 3.45
CA MET A 37 11.63 2.19 3.71
C MET A 37 11.81 1.48 5.05
N PRO A 38 11.35 2.08 6.17
CA PRO A 38 11.41 1.42 7.47
C PRO A 38 10.44 0.24 7.53
N ASP A 39 10.59 -0.59 8.56
CA ASP A 39 9.62 -1.64 8.86
C ASP A 39 8.23 -1.05 9.08
N ARG A 40 7.21 -1.77 8.59
CA ARG A 40 5.81 -1.38 8.78
C ARG A 40 5.46 -1.33 10.26
N THR A 41 4.68 -0.32 10.64
CA THR A 41 4.07 -0.25 11.97
C THR A 41 2.74 -1.01 11.96
N VAL A 42 2.51 -1.88 12.93
CA VAL A 42 1.31 -2.72 13.01
C VAL A 42 0.61 -2.53 14.35
N ILE A 43 -0.70 -2.33 14.31
CA ILE A 43 -1.57 -2.36 15.49
C ILE A 43 -2.53 -3.54 15.30
N VAL A 44 -2.45 -4.52 16.19
CA VAL A 44 -3.29 -5.71 16.16
C VAL A 44 -4.54 -5.48 17.02
N ASP A 45 -5.69 -5.92 16.52
CA ASP A 45 -6.92 -6.02 17.28
C ASP A 45 -7.32 -7.50 17.43
N PRO A 46 -6.91 -8.15 18.53
CA PRO A 46 -7.24 -9.55 18.77
C PRO A 46 -8.74 -9.80 18.96
N SER A 47 -9.51 -8.80 19.37
CA SER A 47 -10.92 -8.97 19.74
C SER A 47 -11.81 -9.26 18.53
N VAL A 48 -11.43 -8.75 17.37
CA VAL A 48 -12.11 -8.94 16.07
C VAL A 48 -11.22 -9.67 15.06
N GLY A 49 -10.07 -10.21 15.50
CA GLY A 49 -9.19 -11.03 14.69
C GLY A 49 -8.58 -10.31 13.48
N GLY A 50 -8.12 -9.06 13.66
CA GLY A 50 -7.57 -8.26 12.58
C GLY A 50 -6.45 -7.32 12.99
N TRP A 51 -6.03 -6.48 12.05
CA TRP A 51 -4.96 -5.51 12.26
C TRP A 51 -5.02 -4.37 11.24
N ILE A 52 -4.40 -3.25 11.62
CA ILE A 52 -4.05 -2.15 10.73
C ILE A 52 -2.53 -2.04 10.64
N ALA A 53 -2.01 -1.77 9.45
CA ALA A 53 -0.60 -1.47 9.24
C ALA A 53 -0.39 -0.19 8.45
N TYR A 54 0.68 0.52 8.80
CA TYR A 54 1.18 1.68 8.10
C TYR A 54 2.51 1.34 7.46
N MET A 55 2.62 1.57 6.15
CA MET A 55 3.78 1.23 5.33
C MET A 55 4.29 2.51 4.64
N PRO A 56 5.11 3.34 5.32
CA PRO A 56 5.72 4.52 4.72
C PRO A 56 6.94 4.14 3.88
N ALA A 57 7.18 4.86 2.79
CA ALA A 57 8.40 4.76 1.99
C ALA A 57 8.69 6.07 1.26
N TYR A 58 9.98 6.32 1.02
CA TYR A 58 10.46 7.38 0.15
C TYR A 58 11.42 6.82 -0.91
N LEU A 59 10.98 6.88 -2.17
CA LEU A 59 11.82 6.62 -3.35
C LEU A 59 12.34 7.97 -3.86
N LYS A 60 13.62 8.23 -3.65
CA LYS A 60 14.29 9.51 -3.95
C LYS A 60 14.39 9.75 -5.45
N SER A 61 14.65 8.71 -6.23
CA SER A 61 14.85 8.82 -7.69
C SER A 61 13.64 9.44 -8.41
N GLY A 62 12.44 9.05 -7.98
CA GLY A 62 11.16 9.53 -8.52
C GLY A 62 10.47 10.59 -7.67
N GLY A 63 11.07 11.03 -6.56
CA GLY A 63 10.44 11.97 -5.62
C GLY A 63 9.15 11.43 -4.98
N ALA A 64 9.00 10.11 -4.88
CA ALA A 64 7.78 9.47 -4.42
C ALA A 64 7.84 9.19 -2.91
N LEU A 65 7.26 10.10 -2.13
CA LEU A 65 7.06 9.96 -0.68
C LEU A 65 5.59 9.62 -0.40
N GLY A 66 5.33 8.49 0.25
CA GLY A 66 3.97 8.06 0.53
C GLY A 66 3.86 7.10 1.69
N VAL A 67 2.61 6.88 2.13
CA VAL A 67 2.26 5.88 3.14
C VAL A 67 1.02 5.14 2.69
N LYS A 68 1.04 3.81 2.82
CA LYS A 68 -0.17 2.99 2.73
C LYS A 68 -0.65 2.65 4.13
N ALA A 69 -1.86 3.08 4.46
CA ALA A 69 -2.63 2.53 5.58
C ALA A 69 -3.48 1.38 5.04
N VAL A 70 -3.38 0.20 5.63
CA VAL A 70 -4.13 -0.98 5.20
C VAL A 70 -4.65 -1.74 6.39
N THR A 71 -5.87 -2.25 6.27
CA THR A 71 -6.54 -3.10 7.25
C THR A 71 -6.71 -4.51 6.72
N VAL A 72 -6.63 -5.51 7.60
CA VAL A 72 -6.88 -6.91 7.26
C VAL A 72 -7.74 -7.56 8.34
N TYR A 73 -8.95 -7.97 7.96
CA TYR A 73 -9.92 -8.63 8.82
C TYR A 73 -10.48 -9.87 8.10
N LYS A 74 -10.09 -11.06 8.56
CA LYS A 74 -10.42 -12.32 7.87
C LYS A 74 -11.91 -12.65 7.90
N GLY A 75 -12.64 -12.20 8.91
CA GLY A 75 -14.09 -12.40 9.05
C GLY A 75 -14.94 -11.54 8.10
N ASN A 76 -14.40 -10.46 7.54
CA ASN A 76 -15.16 -9.48 6.76
C ASN A 76 -16.04 -10.08 5.64
N PRO A 77 -15.55 -11.00 4.79
CA PRO A 77 -16.38 -11.55 3.72
C PRO A 77 -17.57 -12.37 4.23
N ALA A 78 -17.37 -13.14 5.30
CA ALA A 78 -18.37 -14.07 5.82
C ALA A 78 -19.41 -13.37 6.72
N GLU A 79 -18.96 -12.42 7.54
CA GLU A 79 -19.81 -11.78 8.56
C GLU A 79 -20.49 -10.51 8.05
N PHE A 80 -19.83 -9.77 7.13
CA PHE A 80 -20.27 -8.43 6.73
C PHE A 80 -20.37 -8.24 5.21
N GLY A 81 -19.99 -9.23 4.40
CA GLY A 81 -19.96 -9.10 2.93
C GLY A 81 -18.93 -8.08 2.44
N LEU A 82 -17.91 -7.77 3.25
CA LEU A 82 -16.85 -6.80 2.94
C LEU A 82 -15.56 -7.49 2.49
N PRO A 83 -14.67 -6.80 1.76
CA PRO A 83 -13.34 -7.34 1.47
C PRO A 83 -12.54 -7.61 2.75
N THR A 84 -11.71 -8.65 2.71
CA THR A 84 -10.74 -8.95 3.78
C THR A 84 -9.76 -7.80 4.00
N THR A 85 -9.35 -7.15 2.91
CA THR A 85 -8.33 -6.10 2.91
C THR A 85 -8.90 -4.81 2.37
N VAL A 86 -8.78 -3.72 3.15
CA VAL A 86 -9.17 -2.36 2.76
C VAL A 86 -8.03 -1.41 3.03
#